data_AF-A0A7J2TC93-F1
#
_entry.id   AF-A0A7J2TC93-F1
#
_cell.length_a   1.000
_cell.length_b   1.000
_cell.length_c   1.000
_cell.angle_alpha   90.00
_cell.angle_beta   90.00
_cell.angle_gamma   90.00
#
_symmetry.space_group_name_H-M   'P 1'
#
loop_
_entity.id
_entity.type
_entity.pdbx_description
1 polymer ?
#
loop_
_entity_poly.entity_id
_entity_poly.type
_entity_poly.pdbx_seq_one_letter_code
_entity_poly.pdbx_strand_id
1 'polypeptide(L)' 'MKQQITLKDRKELETKMAAVFDEKMRNLSTELQQILIDDMVTAFENRLNVLNCACLKERQHGRAMKKNTYH' A
#
# COMPACT_ATOMS: atom_id res chain seq x y z
N MET A 1 -14.08 -1.72 -5.57
CA MET A 1 -13.04 -1.27 -6.51
C MET A 1 -11.70 -1.49 -5.86
N LYS A 2 -10.84 -2.35 -6.42
CA LYS A 2 -9.42 -2.35 -6.06
C LYS A 2 -8.87 -0.98 -6.50
N GLN A 3 -8.31 -0.21 -5.58
CA GLN A 3 -7.58 1.00 -5.94
C GLN A 3 -6.28 0.54 -6.60
N GLN A 4 -6.30 0.38 -7.91
CA GLN A 4 -5.10 0.10 -8.69
C GLN A 4 -4.34 1.41 -8.80
N ILE A 5 -3.15 1.45 -8.20
CA ILE A 5 -2.17 2.51 -8.42
C ILE A 5 -1.86 2.53 -9.91
N THR A 6 -1.88 3.71 -10.54
CA THR A 6 -1.55 3.78 -11.97
C THR A 6 -0.07 3.52 -12.16
N LEU A 7 0.36 3.09 -13.35
CA LEU A 7 1.79 2.86 -13.64
C LEU A 7 2.66 4.10 -13.37
N LYS A 8 2.08 5.31 -13.54
CA LYS A 8 2.76 6.56 -13.23
C LYS A 8 2.97 6.73 -11.73
N ASP A 9 1.94 6.48 -10.94
CA ASP A 9 1.99 6.59 -9.48
C ASP A 9 2.94 5.55 -8.87
N ARG A 10 3.02 4.34 -9.47
CA ARG A 10 3.97 3.30 -9.05
C ARG A 10 5.42 3.74 -9.21
N LYS A 11 5.79 4.27 -10.38
CA LYS A 11 7.17 4.77 -10.63
C LYS A 11 7.55 5.90 -9.69
N GLU A 12 6.60 6.78 -9.38
CA GLU A 12 6.82 7.85 -8.40
C GLU A 12 7.08 7.27 -7.01
N LEU A 13 6.35 6.21 -6.62
CA LEU A 13 6.53 5.54 -5.34
C LEU A 13 7.86 4.79 -5.27
N GLU A 14 8.26 4.09 -6.34
CA GLU A 14 9.58 3.45 -6.47
C GLU A 14 10.70 4.49 -6.29
N THR A 15 10.59 5.64 -6.96
CA THR A 15 11.56 6.74 -6.87
C THR A 15 11.66 7.27 -5.42
N LYS A 16 10.51 7.47 -4.76
CA LYS A 16 10.47 7.93 -3.36
C LYS A 16 11.08 6.89 -2.42
N MET A 17 10.77 5.61 -2.60
CA MET A 17 11.35 4.55 -1.77
C MET A 17 12.86 4.45 -1.98
N ALA A 18 13.34 4.49 -3.23
CA ALA A 18 14.76 4.50 -3.53
C ALA A 18 15.48 5.67 -2.84
N ALA A 19 14.92 6.88 -2.92
CA ALA A 19 15.50 8.06 -2.28
C ALA A 19 15.55 7.95 -0.74
N VAL A 20 14.52 7.39 -0.11
CA VAL A 20 14.46 7.24 1.37
C VAL A 20 15.41 6.15 1.87
N PHE A 21 15.59 5.07 1.09
CA PHE A 21 16.37 3.91 1.51
C PHE A 21 17.78 3.85 0.89
N ASP A 22 18.19 4.84 0.09
CA ASP A 22 19.46 4.87 -0.65
C ASP A 22 20.68 4.50 0.21
N GLU A 23 20.87 5.18 1.33
CA GLU A 23 22.00 4.92 2.24
C GLU A 23 21.99 3.49 2.79
N LYS A 24 20.80 2.96 3.09
CA LYS A 24 20.63 1.60 3.64
C LYS A 24 20.84 0.51 2.57
N MET A 25 20.65 0.87 1.30
CA MET A 25 20.77 -0.02 0.17
C MET A 25 22.11 0.12 -0.57
N ARG A 26 22.98 1.08 -0.21
CA ARG A 26 24.21 1.39 -0.98
C ARG A 26 25.17 0.21 -1.19
N ASN A 27 25.11 -0.80 -0.32
CA ASN A 27 25.96 -1.99 -0.39
C ASN A 27 25.37 -3.11 -1.27
N LEU A 28 24.11 -2.98 -1.68
CA LEU A 28 23.46 -3.88 -2.62
C LEU A 28 23.88 -3.52 -4.03
N SER A 29 23.99 -4.53 -4.91
CA SER A 29 24.14 -4.28 -6.35
C SER A 29 22.91 -3.55 -6.89
N THR A 30 23.06 -2.82 -7.99
CA THR A 30 21.94 -2.11 -8.64
C THR A 30 20.74 -3.03 -8.90
N GLU A 31 20.99 -4.28 -9.31
CA GLU A 31 19.94 -5.29 -9.52
C GLU A 31 19.21 -5.61 -8.22
N LEU A 32 19.94 -5.86 -7.12
CA LEU A 32 19.34 -6.14 -5.82
C LEU A 32 18.59 -4.93 -5.24
N GLN A 33 19.06 -3.70 -5.50
CA GLN A 33 18.34 -2.49 -5.14
C GLN A 33 17.01 -2.39 -5.89
N GLN A 34 17.02 -2.65 -7.20
CA GLN A 34 15.80 -2.62 -8.02
C GLN A 34 14.78 -3.66 -7.57
N ILE A 35 15.22 -4.91 -7.33
CA ILE A 35 14.37 -5.99 -6.81
C ILE A 35 13.76 -5.59 -5.47
N LEU A 36 14.57 -5.09 -4.53
CA LEU A 36 14.11 -4.72 -3.20
C LEU A 36 13.07 -3.59 -3.26
N ILE A 37 13.28 -2.58 -4.10
CA ILE A 37 12.34 -1.47 -4.27
C ILE A 37 11.01 -1.96 -4.86
N ASP A 38 11.05 -2.79 -5.90
CA ASP A 38 9.84 -3.37 -6.50
C ASP A 38 9.03 -4.20 -5.48
N ASP A 39 9.72 -5.02 -4.70
CA ASP A 39 9.12 -5.84 -3.63
C ASP A 39 8.48 -4.96 -2.54
N MET A 40 9.17 -3.91 -2.10
CA MET A 40 8.66 -2.99 -1.08
C MET A 40 7.40 -2.26 -1.56
N VAL A 41 7.39 -1.79 -2.80
CA VAL A 41 6.22 -1.13 -3.40
C VAL A 41 5.05 -2.11 -3.49
N THR A 42 5.29 -3.33 -3.96
CA THR A 42 4.27 -4.39 -4.04
C THR A 42 3.70 -4.75 -2.66
N ALA A 43 4.56 -4.93 -1.65
CA ALA A 43 4.14 -5.23 -0.29
C ALA A 43 3.31 -4.08 0.31
N PHE A 44 3.73 -2.83 0.08
CA PHE A 44 3.02 -1.64 0.53
C PHE A 44 1.62 -1.52 -0.09
N GLU A 45 1.52 -1.69 -1.42
CA GLU A 45 0.25 -1.71 -2.15
C GLU A 45 -0.68 -2.81 -1.63
N ASN A 46 -0.16 -4.02 -1.46
CA ASN A 46 -0.92 -5.14 -0.91
C ASN A 46 -1.46 -4.82 0.47
N ARG A 47 -0.64 -4.21 1.34
CA ARG A 47 -1.07 -3.87 2.69
C ARG A 47 -2.12 -2.77 2.71
N LEU A 48 -1.97 -1.72 1.89
CA LEU A 48 -2.98 -0.68 1.72
C LEU A 48 -4.31 -1.26 1.26
N ASN A 49 -4.30 -2.14 0.27
CA ASN A 49 -5.52 -2.77 -0.24
C ASN A 49 -6.23 -3.58 0.87
N VAL A 50 -5.49 -4.38 1.64
CA VAL A 50 -6.06 -5.15 2.77
C VAL A 50 -6.64 -4.24 3.84
N LEU A 51 -5.90 -3.21 4.27
CA LEU A 51 -6.32 -2.30 5.33
C LEU A 51 -7.51 -1.42 4.91
N ASN A 52 -7.50 -0.89 3.69
CA ASN A 52 -8.63 -0.14 3.15
C ASN A 52 -9.90 -1.00 3.10
N CYS A 53 -9.77 -2.27 2.71
CA CYS A 53 -10.89 -3.22 2.74
C CYS A 53 -11.41 -3.47 4.17
N ALA A 54 -10.51 -3.62 5.14
CA ALA A 54 -10.89 -3.80 6.55
C ALA A 54 -11.64 -2.58 7.10
N CYS A 55 -11.12 -1.37 6.91
CA CYS A 55 -11.78 -0.13 7.34
C CYS A 55 -13.16 0.07 6.70
N LEU A 56 -13.33 -0.30 5.43
CA LEU A 56 -14.64 -0.23 4.76
C LEU A 56 -15.65 -1.22 5.35
N LYS A 57 -15.21 -2.41 5.76
CA LYS A 57 -16.07 -3.39 6.44
C LYS A 57 -16.50 -2.89 7.82
N GLU A 58 -15.60 -2.32 8.60
CA GLU A 58 -15.92 -1.72 9.91
C GLU A 58 -16.94 -0.57 9.78
N ARG A 59 -16.78 0.31 8.78
CA ARG A 59 -17.73 1.39 8.50
C ARG A 59 -19.12 0.88 8.11
N GLN A 60 -19.20 -0.25 7.40
CA GLN A 60 -20.48 -0.87 7.04
C GLN A 60 -21.14 -1.58 8.23
N HIS A 61 -20.35 -2.27 9.07
CA HIS A 61 -20.84 -2.92 10.28
C HIS A 61 -21.33 -1.89 11.33
N GLY A 62 -20.58 -0.81 11.57
CA GLY A 62 -21.00 0.27 12.47
C GLY A 62 -22.25 1.01 12.00
N ARG A 63 -22.49 1.10 10.68
CA ARG A 63 -23.73 1.65 10.11
C ARG A 63 -24.91 0.69 10.21
N ALA A 64 -24.69 -0.62 10.09
CA ALA A 64 -25.74 -1.64 10.27
C ALA A 64 -26.21 -1.71 11.72
N MET A 65 -25.29 -1.65 12.70
CA MET A 65 -25.64 -1.65 14.13
C MET A 65 -26.45 -0.42 14.55
N LYS A 66 -26.15 0.78 14.01
CA LYS A 66 -26.94 2.00 14.28
C LYS A 66 -28.36 1.96 13.71
N LYS A 67 -28.59 1.18 12.64
CA LYS A 67 -29.92 1.05 12.03
C LYS A 67 -30.82 0.06 12.77
N ASN A 68 -30.27 -0.83 13.59
CA ASN A 68 -31.02 -1.87 14.31
C ASN A 68 -31.38 -1.47 15.77
N THR A 69 -31.07 -0.24 16.17
CA THR A 69 -31.38 0.32 17.50
C THR A 69 -32.60 1.25 17.51
N TYR A 70 -33.35 1.33 16.42
CA TYR A 70 -34.65 2.00 16.36
C TYR A 70 -35.66 1.06 15.67
N HIS A 71 -36.61 0.57 16.48
CA HIS A 71 -37.78 -0.29 16.16
C HIS A 71 -37.57 -1.80 16.21
#